data_AF-A0AAW2IIW6-F1
#
_entry.id   AF-A0AAW2IIW6-F1
#
_cell.length_a   1.000
_cell.length_b   1.000
_cell.length_c   1.000
_cell.angle_alpha   90.00
_cell.angle_beta   90.00
_cell.angle_gamma   90.00
#
_symmetry.space_group_name_H-M   'P 1'
#
loop_
_entity.id
_entity.type
_entity.pdbx_description
1 polymer ?
#
loop_
_entity_poly.entity_id
_entity_poly.type
_entity_poly.pdbx_seq_one_letter_code
_entity_poly.pdbx_strand_id
1 'polypeptide(L)'
;SRFDFDRYGLVPRSSPRQADLILTAGTVTMKMAPSLVRLYEQMPEPKYVIAMGACTITGGMFSTDSYSTVRGVDKLIPVDVYLPGCPPKPEAVIDAITKLRKKISREIYEDRIRSQQANRCFTTNHKFHVGRSMNTGNYDQRFLYQPPSSKKTPSLLSLSVVQVHLTRNGFRAR
;
A
#
# COMPACT_ATOMS: atom_id res chain seq x y z
N SER A 1 29.60 7.11 -9.06
CA SER A 1 28.19 7.00 -9.51
C SER A 1 27.91 8.14 -10.48
N ARG A 2 27.03 7.96 -11.48
CA ARG A 2 26.74 8.99 -12.51
C ARG A 2 25.84 10.11 -11.99
N PHE A 3 24.97 9.79 -11.03
CA PHE A 3 24.09 10.73 -10.34
C PHE A 3 24.19 10.43 -8.85
N ASP A 4 24.45 11.47 -8.05
CA ASP A 4 24.60 11.37 -6.61
C ASP A 4 23.58 12.28 -5.92
N PHE A 5 22.66 11.67 -5.18
CA PHE A 5 21.63 12.37 -4.43
C PHE A 5 22.19 13.02 -3.16
N ASP A 6 23.28 12.47 -2.59
CA ASP A 6 23.89 12.96 -1.36
C ASP A 6 24.56 14.33 -1.57
N ARG A 7 25.04 14.60 -2.79
CA ARG A 7 25.52 15.94 -3.20
C ARG A 7 24.45 17.02 -3.01
N TYR A 8 23.18 16.65 -3.14
CA TYR A 8 22.06 17.55 -2.92
C TYR A 8 21.51 17.44 -1.49
N GLY A 9 22.23 16.81 -0.56
CA GLY A 9 21.80 16.63 0.83
C GLY A 9 20.59 15.71 0.99
N LEU A 10 20.30 14.86 0.00
CA LEU A 10 19.20 13.91 0.04
C LEU A 10 19.73 12.56 0.49
N VAL A 11 19.44 12.21 1.74
CA VAL A 11 19.76 10.90 2.32
C VAL A 11 18.47 10.08 2.38
N PRO A 12 18.35 8.99 1.61
CA PRO A 12 17.14 8.17 1.62
C PRO A 12 16.96 7.54 3.00
N ARG A 13 15.79 7.79 3.62
CA ARG A 13 15.40 7.18 4.89
C ARG A 13 14.29 6.16 4.66
N SER A 14 14.41 5.01 5.31
CA SER A 14 13.41 3.93 5.23
C SER A 14 12.19 4.17 6.10
N SER A 15 12.33 4.97 7.17
CA SER A 15 11.21 5.27 8.07
C SER A 15 10.57 6.63 7.73
N PRO A 16 9.23 6.70 7.65
CA PRO A 16 8.54 7.94 7.34
C PRO A 16 8.72 9.00 8.44
N ARG A 17 8.98 8.59 9.68
CA ARG A 17 9.20 9.52 10.80
C ARG A 17 10.54 10.25 10.74
N GLN A 18 11.51 9.69 10.02
CA GLN A 18 12.83 10.31 9.80
C GLN A 18 12.91 11.06 8.46
N ALA A 19 11.89 10.94 7.62
CA ALA A 19 11.85 11.58 6.31
C ALA A 19 10.94 12.82 6.37
N ASP A 20 11.35 13.86 5.67
CA ASP A 20 10.64 15.13 5.46
C ASP A 20 10.17 15.30 4.01
N LEU A 21 10.66 14.47 3.09
CA LEU A 21 10.28 14.45 1.68
C LEU A 21 9.75 13.07 1.28
N ILE A 22 8.55 13.01 0.71
CA ILE A 22 8.05 11.84 -0.02
C ILE A 22 8.18 12.08 -1.53
N LEU A 23 8.89 11.16 -2.19
CA LEU A 23 8.87 11.03 -3.64
C LEU A 23 7.88 9.95 -4.03
N THR A 24 6.74 10.34 -4.59
CA THR A 24 5.75 9.37 -5.09
C THR A 24 6.19 8.87 -6.46
N ALA A 25 6.89 7.75 -6.47
CA ALA A 25 7.50 7.16 -7.65
C ALA A 25 6.67 5.98 -8.18
N GLY A 26 5.74 6.26 -9.10
CA GLY A 26 5.00 5.23 -9.83
C GLY A 26 3.50 5.16 -9.55
N THR A 27 2.83 4.18 -10.15
CA THR A 27 1.37 4.04 -10.08
C THR A 27 0.89 3.71 -8.67
N VAL A 28 -0.11 4.46 -8.20
CA VAL A 28 -0.83 4.17 -6.95
C VAL A 28 -2.11 3.39 -7.27
N THR A 29 -2.27 2.22 -6.65
CA THR A 29 -3.50 1.41 -6.77
C THR A 29 -4.44 1.67 -5.59
N MET A 30 -5.72 1.30 -5.73
CA MET A 30 -6.72 1.42 -4.66
C MET A 30 -6.30 0.71 -3.36
N LYS A 31 -5.57 -0.41 -3.48
CA LYS A 31 -5.03 -1.13 -2.32
C LYS A 31 -3.91 -0.35 -1.61
N MET A 32 -3.09 0.39 -2.37
CA MET A 32 -1.97 1.17 -1.82
C MET A 32 -2.40 2.56 -1.34
N ALA A 33 -3.47 3.12 -1.90
CA ALA A 33 -3.98 4.45 -1.57
C ALA A 33 -4.10 4.73 -0.05
N PRO A 34 -4.77 3.89 0.78
CA PRO A 34 -4.86 4.15 2.22
C PRO A 34 -3.51 4.02 2.93
N SER A 35 -2.62 3.16 2.46
CA SER A 35 -1.27 3.04 3.03
C SER A 35 -0.41 4.27 2.74
N LEU A 36 -0.56 4.87 1.56
CA LEU A 36 0.16 6.10 1.20
C LEU A 36 -0.28 7.29 2.07
N VAL A 37 -1.59 7.45 2.28
CA VAL A 37 -2.13 8.49 3.18
C VAL A 37 -1.59 8.31 4.59
N ARG A 38 -1.58 7.07 5.11
CA ARG A 38 -1.01 6.77 6.43
C ARG A 38 0.47 7.10 6.54
N LEU A 39 1.26 6.86 5.49
CA LEU A 39 2.69 7.23 5.48
C LEU A 39 2.86 8.74 5.59
N TYR A 40 2.06 9.51 4.84
CA TYR A 40 2.07 10.97 4.88
C TYR A 40 1.61 11.55 6.22
N GLU A 41 0.62 10.92 6.87
CA GLU A 41 0.15 11.30 8.21
C GLU A 41 1.21 11.02 9.30
N GLN A 42 2.06 10.02 9.11
CA GLN A 42 3.10 9.64 10.08
C GLN A 42 4.36 10.51 10.03
N MET A 43 4.53 11.31 8.97
CA MET A 43 5.67 12.22 8.83
C MET A 43 5.55 13.43 9.74
N PRO A 44 6.67 13.90 10.33
CA PRO A 44 6.70 15.17 11.04
C PRO A 44 6.53 16.36 10.09
N GLU A 45 6.05 17.47 10.62
CA GLU A 45 6.03 18.76 9.93
C GLU A 45 7.42 19.42 10.08
N PRO A 46 8.02 20.05 9.04
CA PRO A 46 7.53 20.26 7.68
C PRO A 46 7.67 19.04 6.78
N LYS A 47 6.65 18.76 5.96
CA LYS A 47 6.67 17.65 4.99
C LYS A 47 6.33 18.12 3.58
N TYR A 48 7.01 17.55 2.61
CA TYR A 48 6.84 17.88 1.20
C TYR A 48 6.63 16.63 0.34
N VAL A 49 5.84 16.78 -0.73
CA VAL A 49 5.48 15.70 -1.65
C VAL A 49 5.82 16.07 -3.08
N ILE A 50 6.63 15.24 -3.74
CA ILE A 50 6.88 15.34 -5.18
C ILE A 50 6.12 14.23 -5.89
N ALA A 51 5.30 14.60 -6.87
CA ALA A 51 4.64 13.67 -7.80
C ALA A 51 5.56 13.35 -8.97
N MET A 52 6.12 12.13 -9.00
CA MET A 52 7.06 11.70 -10.02
C MET A 52 6.43 10.77 -11.06
N GLY A 53 6.37 11.29 -12.28
CA GLY A 53 5.97 10.57 -13.47
C GLY A 53 4.49 10.71 -13.80
N ALA A 54 4.12 10.44 -15.05
CA ALA A 54 2.77 10.65 -15.57
C ALA A 54 1.69 9.91 -14.76
N CYS A 55 2.04 8.74 -14.20
CA CYS A 55 1.12 7.93 -13.38
C CYS A 55 0.64 8.64 -12.11
N THR A 56 1.52 9.39 -11.42
CA THR A 56 1.14 10.10 -10.19
C THR A 56 0.47 11.43 -10.46
N ILE A 57 0.60 12.00 -11.66
CA ILE A 57 -0.03 13.27 -12.01
C ILE A 57 -1.47 13.03 -12.48
N THR A 58 -1.66 12.19 -13.50
CA THR A 58 -2.97 11.98 -14.15
C THR A 58 -3.41 10.52 -14.20
N GLY A 59 -2.59 9.58 -13.72
CA GLY A 59 -2.77 8.14 -13.96
C GLY A 59 -1.98 7.63 -15.18
N GLY A 60 -1.41 8.51 -16.00
CA GLY A 60 -0.53 8.15 -17.12
C GLY A 60 -1.20 7.19 -18.11
N MET A 61 -0.49 6.14 -18.48
CA MET A 61 -1.00 5.06 -19.36
C MET A 61 -2.23 4.33 -18.78
N PHE A 62 -2.42 4.36 -17.45
CA PHE A 62 -3.53 3.68 -16.79
C PHE A 62 -4.76 4.58 -16.63
N SER A 63 -4.72 5.81 -17.13
CA SER A 63 -5.80 6.78 -16.95
C SER A 63 -7.10 6.36 -17.66
N THR A 64 -7.05 5.73 -18.82
CA THR A 64 -8.25 5.33 -19.58
C THR A 64 -8.84 4.01 -19.07
N ASP A 65 -8.04 2.94 -19.06
CA ASP A 65 -8.57 1.57 -19.07
C ASP A 65 -8.47 0.82 -17.74
N SER A 66 -7.91 1.45 -16.69
CA SER A 66 -7.72 0.77 -15.41
C SER A 66 -8.85 1.03 -14.41
N TYR A 67 -9.35 -0.05 -13.80
CA TYR A 67 -10.40 0.00 -12.78
C TYR A 67 -9.87 0.24 -11.36
N SER A 68 -8.58 -0.03 -11.13
CA SER A 68 -7.99 -0.11 -9.78
C SER A 68 -6.88 0.90 -9.52
N THR A 69 -6.53 1.77 -10.48
CA THR A 69 -5.51 2.79 -10.25
C THR A 69 -6.14 4.12 -9.85
N VAL A 70 -5.44 4.84 -8.97
CA VAL A 70 -5.81 6.19 -8.58
C VAL A 70 -5.27 7.15 -9.64
N ARG A 71 -6.19 7.85 -10.31
CA ARG A 71 -5.85 8.86 -11.33
C ARG A 71 -5.37 10.14 -10.66
N GLY A 72 -4.07 10.19 -10.35
CA GLY A 72 -3.41 11.32 -9.71
C GLY A 72 -3.32 11.19 -8.19
N VAL A 73 -2.14 11.43 -7.64
CA VAL A 73 -1.85 11.34 -6.20
C VAL A 73 -2.36 12.54 -5.41
N ASP A 74 -2.61 13.65 -6.10
CA ASP A 74 -3.19 14.90 -5.56
C ASP A 74 -4.58 14.70 -4.95
N LYS A 75 -5.28 13.61 -5.33
CA LYS A 75 -6.56 13.23 -4.71
C LYS A 75 -6.42 12.65 -3.30
N LEU A 76 -5.21 12.21 -2.93
CA LEU A 76 -4.94 11.54 -1.66
C LEU A 76 -4.15 12.44 -0.71
N ILE A 77 -3.10 13.07 -1.23
CA ILE A 77 -2.16 13.90 -0.46
C ILE A 77 -1.83 15.16 -1.26
N PRO A 78 -1.61 16.32 -0.60
CA PRO A 78 -1.27 17.55 -1.30
C PRO A 78 0.10 17.43 -1.96
N VAL A 79 0.20 17.80 -3.24
CA VAL A 79 1.46 17.75 -4.01
C VAL A 79 2.11 19.12 -4.10
N ASP A 80 3.42 19.18 -3.83
CA ASP A 80 4.19 20.43 -3.91
C ASP A 80 4.76 20.72 -5.29
N VAL A 81 5.30 19.68 -5.93
CA VAL A 81 5.98 19.78 -7.23
C VAL A 81 5.60 18.57 -8.09
N TYR A 82 5.26 18.86 -9.34
CA TYR A 82 4.95 17.86 -10.35
C TYR A 82 6.16 17.65 -11.27
N LEU A 83 6.57 16.40 -11.45
CA LEU A 83 7.65 16.00 -12.34
C LEU A 83 7.11 15.09 -13.46
N PRO A 84 6.87 15.63 -14.67
CA PRO A 84 6.39 14.83 -15.79
C PRO A 84 7.48 13.88 -16.32
N GLY A 85 7.06 12.72 -16.82
CA GLY A 85 7.94 11.70 -17.44
C GLY A 85 7.39 10.28 -17.33
N CYS A 86 7.87 9.36 -18.16
CA CYS A 86 7.47 7.94 -18.11
C CYS A 86 8.58 7.00 -18.66
N PRO A 87 9.63 6.69 -17.87
CA PRO A 87 10.03 7.33 -16.61
C PRO A 87 10.79 8.65 -16.83
N PRO A 88 10.80 9.58 -15.87
CA PRO A 88 11.57 10.81 -15.97
C PRO A 88 13.09 10.52 -15.93
N LYS A 89 13.85 11.34 -16.66
CA LYS A 89 15.32 11.28 -16.63
C LYS A 89 15.85 11.69 -15.23
N PRO A 90 16.98 11.13 -14.77
CA PRO A 90 17.54 11.46 -13.45
C PRO A 90 17.88 12.95 -13.31
N GLU A 91 18.29 13.62 -14.39
CA GLU A 91 18.53 15.07 -14.40
C GLU A 91 17.25 15.86 -14.10
N ALA A 92 16.10 15.38 -14.56
CA ALA A 92 14.81 16.00 -14.31
C ALA A 92 14.37 15.85 -12.84
N VAL A 93 14.78 14.77 -12.17
CA VAL A 93 14.58 14.58 -10.72
C VAL A 93 15.36 15.65 -9.95
N ILE A 94 16.63 15.88 -10.32
CA ILE A 94 17.48 16.91 -9.70
C ILE A 94 16.89 18.32 -9.91
N ASP A 95 16.34 18.60 -11.08
CA ASP A 95 15.64 19.87 -11.35
C ASP A 95 14.37 20.01 -10.47
N ALA A 96 13.58 18.95 -10.30
CA ALA A 96 12.42 18.96 -9.42
C ALA A 96 12.80 19.25 -7.95
N ILE A 97 13.89 18.66 -7.45
CA ILE A 97 14.44 18.94 -6.12
C ILE A 97 14.89 20.40 -6.01
N THR A 98 15.55 20.92 -7.04
CA THR A 98 15.98 22.32 -7.10
C THR A 98 14.79 23.28 -7.07
N LYS A 99 13.71 22.95 -7.78
CA LYS A 99 12.44 23.69 -7.74
C LYS A 99 11.79 23.64 -6.36
N LEU A 100 11.78 22.47 -5.71
CA LEU A 100 11.27 22.33 -4.35
C LEU A 100 12.04 23.21 -3.37
N ARG A 101 13.39 23.21 -3.43
CA ARG A 101 14.23 24.09 -2.61
C ARG A 101 13.89 25.57 -2.78
N LYS A 102 13.66 26.01 -4.03
CA LYS A 102 13.22 27.38 -4.32
C LYS A 102 11.84 27.69 -3.74
N LYS A 103 10.93 26.71 -3.71
CA LYS A 103 9.61 26.84 -3.06
C LYS A 103 9.77 27.01 -1.55
N ILE A 104 10.56 26.15 -0.90
CA ILE A 104 10.84 26.20 0.54
C ILE A 104 11.48 27.55 0.92
N SER A 105 12.43 28.07 0.12
CA SER A 105 13.07 29.36 0.40
C SER A 105 12.12 30.56 0.36
N ARG A 106 10.97 30.43 -0.30
CA ARG A 106 9.95 31.49 -0.42
C ARG A 106 8.83 31.35 0.60
N GLU A 107 8.77 30.23 1.32
CA GLU A 107 7.70 29.90 2.25
C GLU A 107 7.86 30.70 3.56
N ILE A 108 6.81 31.42 3.95
CA ILE A 108 6.78 32.22 5.18
C ILE A 108 6.28 31.34 6.34
N TYR A 109 6.79 31.56 7.55
CA TYR A 109 6.44 30.76 8.74
C TYR A 109 4.93 30.74 9.03
N GLU A 110 4.22 31.84 8.80
CA GLU A 110 2.78 31.99 9.06
C GLU A 110 1.90 31.07 8.18
N ASP A 111 2.34 30.76 6.96
CA ASP A 111 1.61 29.86 6.06
C ASP A 111 1.58 28.42 6.62
N ARG A 112 2.58 28.05 7.43
CA ARG A 112 2.64 26.73 8.08
C ARG A 112 1.59 26.58 9.17
N ILE A 113 1.29 27.64 9.91
CA ILE A 113 0.27 27.63 10.98
C ILE A 113 -1.12 27.38 10.38
N ARG A 114 -1.41 27.91 9.18
CA ARG A 114 -2.69 27.68 8.48
C ARG A 114 -2.86 26.27 7.91
N SER A 115 -1.76 25.54 7.67
CA SER A 115 -1.80 24.19 7.08
C SER A 115 -2.29 23.11 8.04
N GLN A 116 -2.40 23.42 9.34
CA GLN A 116 -2.88 22.47 10.34
C GLN A 116 -4.31 22.04 9.99
N GLN A 117 -4.49 20.73 9.76
CA GLN A 117 -5.79 20.15 9.42
C GLN A 117 -6.84 20.55 10.47
N ALA A 118 -7.88 21.25 10.02
CA ALA A 118 -9.00 21.60 10.88
C ALA A 118 -9.75 20.31 11.28
N ASN A 119 -9.75 19.99 12.57
CA ASN A 119 -10.40 18.82 13.13
C ASN A 119 -11.93 18.99 13.11
N ARG A 120 -12.56 18.76 11.95
CA ARG A 120 -14.01 18.68 11.81
C ARG A 120 -14.45 17.24 12.00
N CYS A 121 -14.73 16.86 13.24
CA CYS A 121 -15.21 15.53 13.58
C CYS A 121 -16.75 15.48 13.49
N PHE A 122 -17.27 14.56 12.68
CA PHE A 122 -18.69 14.24 12.61
C PHE A 122 -18.89 12.77 12.96
N THR A 123 -19.87 12.47 13.81
CA THR A 123 -20.18 11.10 14.22
C THR A 123 -21.59 10.72 13.75
N THR A 124 -21.73 9.56 13.10
CA THR A 124 -23.03 9.03 12.66
C THR A 124 -23.09 7.53 12.92
N ASN A 125 -24.22 7.05 13.44
CA ASN A 125 -24.45 5.62 13.67
C ASN A 125 -24.81 4.91 12.36
N HIS A 126 -24.27 3.71 12.13
CA HIS A 126 -24.54 2.90 10.94
C HIS A 126 -25.08 1.52 11.32
N LYS A 127 -25.86 0.90 10.43
CA LYS A 127 -26.43 -0.46 10.60
C LYS A 127 -25.73 -1.51 9.72
N PHE A 128 -24.43 -1.35 9.46
CA PHE A 128 -23.66 -2.34 8.69
C PHE A 128 -23.36 -3.57 9.54
N HIS A 129 -23.36 -4.75 8.92
CA HIS A 129 -22.94 -5.99 9.57
C HIS A 129 -21.40 -6.06 9.60
N VAL A 130 -20.84 -6.36 10.78
CA VAL A 130 -19.38 -6.49 10.95
C VAL A 130 -18.91 -7.85 10.41
N GLY A 131 -18.16 -7.83 9.31
CA GLY A 131 -17.51 -9.02 8.75
C GLY A 131 -16.24 -9.40 9.50
N ARG A 132 -15.86 -10.70 9.46
CA ARG A 132 -14.57 -11.17 10.00
C ARG A 132 -13.42 -10.77 9.06
N SER A 133 -12.24 -10.49 9.60
CA SER A 133 -11.04 -10.21 8.78
C SER A 133 -10.66 -11.42 7.92
N MET A 134 -10.48 -11.18 6.62
CA MET A 134 -10.08 -12.23 5.66
C MET A 134 -8.59 -12.57 5.74
N ASN A 135 -7.75 -11.64 6.23
CA ASN A 135 -6.30 -11.77 6.28
C ASN A 135 -5.86 -12.30 7.65
N THR A 136 -6.09 -13.58 7.91
CA THR A 136 -5.82 -14.20 9.23
C THR A 136 -4.35 -14.57 9.46
N GLY A 137 -3.40 -14.18 8.59
CA GLY A 137 -1.96 -14.41 8.79
C GLY A 137 -1.49 -15.87 8.71
N ASN A 138 -2.42 -16.84 8.73
CA ASN A 138 -2.15 -18.27 8.64
C ASN A 138 -1.92 -18.70 7.20
N TYR A 139 -0.84 -18.22 6.58
CA TYR A 139 -0.43 -18.63 5.23
C TYR A 139 -0.02 -20.12 5.22
N ASP A 140 0.69 -20.56 6.26
CA ASP A 140 1.23 -21.93 6.33
C ASP A 140 0.18 -23.00 6.68
N GLN A 141 -0.89 -22.65 7.42
CA GLN A 141 -1.91 -23.61 7.85
C GLN A 141 -2.99 -23.90 6.79
N ARG A 142 -3.03 -23.17 5.66
CA ARG A 142 -4.01 -23.39 4.58
C ARG A 142 -3.51 -24.30 3.45
N PHE A 143 -2.33 -24.90 3.58
CA PHE A 143 -1.80 -25.92 2.65
C PHE A 143 -2.53 -27.26 2.69
N LEU A 144 -3.60 -27.38 3.48
CA LEU A 144 -4.58 -28.44 3.24
C LEU A 144 -5.45 -28.01 2.06
N TYR A 145 -4.96 -28.32 0.86
CA TYR A 145 -5.82 -28.71 -0.25
C TYR A 145 -6.82 -29.72 0.34
N GLN A 146 -8.01 -29.27 0.71
CA GLN A 146 -9.05 -30.22 1.02
C GLN A 146 -9.31 -30.93 -0.31
N PRO A 147 -9.13 -32.26 -0.42
CA PRO A 147 -9.60 -32.96 -1.60
C PRO A 147 -11.08 -32.61 -1.76
N PRO A 148 -11.58 -32.43 -3.00
CA PRO A 148 -12.96 -32.04 -3.20
C PRO A 148 -13.84 -33.02 -2.43
N SER A 149 -14.68 -32.47 -1.53
CA SER A 149 -15.69 -33.24 -0.79
C SER A 149 -16.47 -34.07 -1.81
N SER A 150 -16.24 -35.38 -1.84
CA SER A 150 -16.96 -36.32 -2.69
C SER A 150 -18.38 -36.46 -2.16
N LYS A 151 -19.25 -35.49 -2.48
CA LYS A 151 -20.70 -35.63 -2.37
C LYS A 151 -21.25 -35.89 -3.77
N LYS A 152 -21.02 -37.11 -4.25
CA LYS A 152 -21.87 -37.76 -5.25
C LYS A 152 -22.25 -39.12 -4.70
N THR A 153 -23.36 -39.17 -3.99
CA THR A 153 -24.12 -40.41 -3.82
C THR A 153 -25.24 -40.42 -4.83
N PRO A 154 -25.28 -41.45 -5.69
CA PRO A 154 -26.52 -42.14 -5.93
C PRO A 154 -26.38 -43.61 -5.51
N SER A 155 -27.32 -44.01 -4.65
CA SER A 155 -27.99 -45.33 -4.58
C SER A 155 -27.23 -46.62 -4.90
N LEU A 156 -27.23 -47.49 -3.87
CA LEU A 156 -27.52 -48.94 -3.92
C LEU A 156 -26.54 -49.86 -4.67
N LEU A 157 -25.94 -50.78 -3.90
CA LEU A 157 -25.67 -52.21 -4.15
C LEU A 157 -24.54 -52.63 -3.19
N SER A 158 -24.90 -53.15 -2.01
CA SER A 158 -24.96 -54.57 -1.67
C SER A 158 -23.60 -55.24 -1.43
N LEU A 159 -23.53 -55.88 -0.26
CA LEU A 159 -22.68 -57.04 0.10
C LEU A 159 -21.19 -56.81 0.38
N SER A 160 -20.87 -56.74 1.66
CA SER A 160 -20.31 -57.86 2.46
C SER A 160 -19.33 -57.34 3.50
N VAL A 161 -19.74 -57.45 4.77
CA VAL A 161 -18.92 -57.14 5.93
C VAL A 161 -17.92 -58.28 6.11
N VAL A 162 -16.64 -58.01 5.90
CA VAL A 162 -15.56 -58.84 6.44
C VAL A 162 -14.94 -58.09 7.61
N GLN A 163 -15.25 -58.56 8.80
CA GLN A 163 -14.72 -58.09 10.06
C GLN A 163 -13.39 -58.80 10.32
N VAL A 164 -12.28 -58.05 10.41
CA VAL A 164 -11.02 -58.54 11.00
C VAL A 164 -10.64 -57.61 12.14
N HIS A 165 -10.78 -58.15 13.34
CA HIS A 165 -10.37 -57.55 14.59
C HIS A 165 -8.88 -57.86 14.79
N LEU A 166 -8.02 -56.85 14.94
CA LEU A 166 -6.70 -57.05 15.55
C LEU A 166 -6.61 -56.21 16.83
N THR A 167 -6.32 -56.91 17.92
CA THR A 167 -6.33 -56.44 19.29
C THR A 167 -5.17 -55.53 19.64
N ARG A 168 -5.46 -54.57 20.51
CA ARG A 168 -4.51 -53.82 21.35
C ARG A 168 -3.46 -54.75 21.94
N ASN A 169 -2.19 -54.42 21.77
CA ASN A 169 -1.21 -54.38 22.85
C ASN A 169 0.03 -53.62 22.37
N GLY A 170 0.39 -52.60 23.15
CA GLY A 170 1.32 -51.55 22.74
C GLY A 170 2.78 -51.96 22.72
N PHE A 171 3.63 -51.03 22.32
CA PHE A 171 4.97 -50.91 22.87
C PHE A 171 5.47 -49.46 22.75
N ARG A 172 6.23 -49.10 23.77
CA ARG A 172 6.76 -47.79 24.13
C ARG A 172 8.11 -47.53 23.42
N ALA A 173 8.31 -46.26 23.06
CA ALA A 173 9.57 -45.51 22.87
C ALA A 173 10.66 -46.04 21.91
N ARG A 174 11.02 -45.24 20.90
CA ARG A 174 12.18 -44.32 20.90
C ARG A 174 12.03 -43.30 19.77
#